data_AF-A0A7J8UF14-F1
#
_entry.id   AF-A0A7J8UF14-F1
#
_cell.length_a   1.000
_cell.length_b   1.000
_cell.length_c   1.000
_cell.angle_alpha   90.00
_cell.angle_beta   90.00
_cell.angle_gamma   90.00
#
_symmetry.space_group_name_H-M   'P 1'
#
loop_
_entity.id
_entity.type
_entity.pdbx_description
1 polymer ?
#
loop_
_entity_poly.entity_id
_entity_poly.type
_entity_poly.pdbx_seq_one_letter_code
_entity_poly.pdbx_strand_id
1 'polypeptide(L)' 'MASSALIGNLEVDVEIKASPEQFREMFAHKLHHVHHTFYDKVQGCDLHKGEWGKVGSIIH' A
#
# COMPACT_ATOMS: atom_id res chain seq x y z
N MET A 1 5.77 30.40 -16.46
CA MET A 1 5.70 28.93 -16.29
C MET A 1 4.22 28.56 -16.25
N ALA A 2 3.69 27.94 -17.29
CA ALA A 2 2.29 27.51 -17.30
C ALA A 2 2.14 26.34 -16.32
N SER A 3 1.29 26.49 -15.30
CA SER A 3 0.89 25.38 -14.43
C SER A 3 0.04 24.43 -15.27
N SER A 4 0.50 23.19 -15.48
CA SER A 4 -0.28 22.15 -16.13
C SER A 4 -1.42 21.76 -15.19
N ALA A 5 -2.67 21.94 -15.62
CA ALA A 5 -3.87 21.49 -14.90
C ALA A 5 -4.00 19.96 -14.76
N LEU A 6 -2.91 19.21 -14.96
CA LEU A 6 -2.80 17.75 -14.86
C LEU A 6 -2.14 17.28 -13.55
N ILE A 7 -1.74 18.21 -12.68
CA ILE A 7 -1.10 17.89 -11.40
C ILE A 7 -2.08 18.23 -10.28
N GLY A 8 -2.45 17.23 -9.48
CA GLY A 8 -3.29 17.39 -8.30
C GLY A 8 -2.90 16.38 -7.22
N ASN A 9 -3.12 16.75 -5.96
CA ASN A 9 -2.94 15.88 -4.80
C ASN A 9 -4.31 15.57 -4.19
N LEU A 10 -4.54 14.32 -3.78
CA LEU A 10 -5.76 13.88 -3.12
C LEU A 10 -5.37 13.17 -1.82
N GLU A 11 -5.89 13.69 -0.72
CA GLU A 11 -5.63 13.17 0.63
C GLU A 11 -6.95 12.76 1.27
N VAL A 12 -6.92 11.68 2.05
CA VAL A 12 -8.08 11.20 2.80
C VAL A 12 -7.62 10.64 4.14
N ASP A 13 -8.31 11.04 5.20
CA ASP A 13 -8.13 10.51 6.54
C ASP A 13 -9.28 9.57 6.86
N VAL A 14 -8.95 8.36 7.32
CA VAL A 14 -9.92 7.36 7.74
C VAL A 14 -9.54 6.85 9.13
N GLU A 15 -10.49 6.89 10.05
CA GLU A 15 -10.28 6.36 11.39
C GLU A 15 -10.26 4.83 11.35
N ILE A 16 -9.21 4.23 11.94
CA ILE A 16 -9.06 2.79 12.08
C ILE A 16 -9.04 2.39 13.54
N LYS A 17 -9.62 1.23 13.85
CA LYS A 17 -9.61 0.64 15.20
C LYS A 17 -8.32 -0.10 15.54
N ALA A 18 -7.49 -0.40 14.54
CA ALA A 18 -6.22 -1.10 14.71
C ALA A 18 -5.13 -0.16 15.22
N SER A 19 -4.10 -0.70 15.88
CA SER A 19 -2.97 0.13 16.29
C SER A 19 -2.14 0.58 15.07
N PRO A 20 -1.44 1.74 15.16
CA PRO A 20 -0.57 2.20 14.08
C PRO A 20 0.49 1.18 13.67
N GLU A 21 1.01 0.41 14.65
CA GLU A 21 2.01 -0.63 14.44
C GLU A 21 1.46 -1.80 13.63
N GLN A 22 0.25 -2.28 13.96
CA GLN A 22 -0.42 -3.36 13.23
C GLN A 22 -0.69 -2.96 11.78
N PHE A 23 -1.16 -1.73 11.57
CA PHE A 23 -1.41 -1.20 10.24
C PHE A 23 -0.10 -1.10 9.43
N ARG A 24 0.94 -0.50 10.02
CA ARG A 24 2.24 -0.34 9.36
C ARG A 24 2.89 -1.68 9.03
N GLU A 25 2.86 -2.64 9.95
CA GLU A 25 3.41 -3.98 9.74
C GLU A 25 2.75 -4.69 8.55
N MET A 26 1.42 -4.59 8.44
CA MET A 26 0.66 -5.22 7.37
C MET A 26 1.04 -4.64 6.00
N PHE A 27 1.07 -3.31 5.86
CA PHE A 27 1.34 -2.67 4.57
C PHE A 27 2.83 -2.57 4.21
N ALA A 28 3.72 -2.47 5.19
CA ALA A 28 5.16 -2.36 4.94
C ALA A 28 5.83 -3.72 4.73
N HIS A 29 5.50 -4.73 5.56
CA HIS A 29 6.27 -5.98 5.61
C HIS A 29 5.48 -7.20 5.14
N LYS A 30 4.14 -7.17 5.23
CA LYS A 30 3.27 -8.34 5.01
C LYS A 30 2.21 -8.10 3.94
N LEU A 31 2.52 -7.30 2.92
CA LEU A 31 1.54 -6.91 1.90
C LEU A 31 0.92 -8.11 1.17
N HIS A 32 1.69 -9.20 0.98
CA HIS A 32 1.18 -10.47 0.42
C HIS A 32 0.04 -11.10 1.24
N HIS A 33 -0.12 -10.77 2.52
CA HIS A 33 -1.25 -11.23 3.35
C HIS A 33 -2.52 -10.37 3.21
N VAL A 34 -2.46 -9.18 2.59
CA VAL A 34 -3.62 -8.27 2.48
C VAL A 34 -4.75 -8.88 1.64
N HIS A 35 -4.42 -9.69 0.63
CA HIS A 35 -5.45 -10.39 -0.15
C HIS A 35 -6.27 -11.38 0.71
N HIS A 36 -5.71 -11.89 1.81
CA HIS A 36 -6.42 -12.81 2.71
C HIS A 36 -7.44 -12.06 3.59
N THR A 37 -7.14 -10.82 3.97
CA THR A 37 -8.04 -9.97 4.76
C THR A 37 -9.04 -9.20 3.90
N PHE A 38 -8.73 -8.97 2.62
CA PHE A 38 -9.51 -8.12 1.72
C PHE A 38 -9.59 -8.65 0.29
N TYR A 39 -10.04 -9.90 0.18
CA TYR A 39 -10.11 -10.65 -1.08
C TYR A 39 -11.04 -10.02 -2.13
N ASP A 40 -12.03 -9.24 -1.71
CA ASP A 40 -13.03 -8.64 -2.59
C ASP A 40 -12.50 -7.43 -3.38
N LYS A 41 -11.41 -6.80 -2.91
CA LYS A 41 -10.73 -5.71 -3.64
C LYS A 41 -9.31 -6.03 -4.07
N VAL A 42 -8.61 -6.91 -3.34
CA VAL A 42 -7.21 -7.27 -3.64
C VAL A 42 -7.15 -8.77 -3.91
N GLN A 43 -6.83 -9.13 -5.15
CA GLN A 43 -6.80 -10.52 -5.60
C GLN A 43 -5.49 -11.24 -5.26
N GLY A 44 -4.40 -10.49 -5.11
CA GLY A 44 -3.06 -11.00 -4.82
C GLY A 44 -2.04 -9.88 -4.78
N CYS A 45 -0.88 -10.16 -4.20
CA CYS A 45 0.29 -9.27 -4.23
C CYS A 45 1.55 -10.14 -4.28
N ASP A 46 2.22 -10.17 -5.42
CA ASP A 46 3.41 -10.99 -5.68
C ASP A 46 4.67 -10.12 -5.77
N LEU A 47 5.77 -10.61 -5.18
CA LEU A 47 7.05 -9.90 -5.25
C LEU A 47 7.66 -10.08 -6.64
N HIS A 48 7.72 -8.99 -7.40
CA HIS A 48 8.32 -9.00 -8.73
C HIS A 48 9.84 -8.78 -8.68
N LYS A 49 10.31 -7.88 -7.80
CA LYS A 49 11.74 -7.59 -7.62
C LYS A 49 12.05 -7.05 -6.22
N GLY A 50 13.19 -7.44 -5.68
CA GLY A 50 13.69 -6.94 -4.39
C GLY A 50 13.34 -7.86 -3.23
N GLU A 51 13.06 -7.27 -2.07
CA GLU A 51 12.70 -7.99 -0.83
C GLU A 51 11.53 -7.28 -0.13
N TRP A 52 10.60 -8.03 0.45
CA TRP A 52 9.47 -7.45 1.19
C TRP A 52 9.93 -6.47 2.28
N GLY A 53 9.31 -5.29 2.33
CA GLY A 53 9.61 -4.26 3.33
C GLY A 53 10.95 -3.54 3.15
N LYS A 54 11.60 -3.66 1.98
CA LYS A 54 12.74 -2.83 1.61
C LYS A 54 12.33 -1.73 0.63
N VAL A 55 12.97 -0.57 0.77
CA VAL A 55 12.82 0.54 -0.18
C VAL A 55 13.36 0.09 -1.54
N GLY A 56 12.59 0.33 -2.60
CA GLY A 56 12.94 -0.05 -3.96
C GLY A 56 12.39 -1.40 -4.43
N SER A 57 11.60 -2.08 -3.60
CA SER A 57 10.92 -3.32 -3.99
C SER A 57 9.72 -3.06 -4.90
N ILE A 58 9.50 -3.95 -5.86
CA ILE A 58 8.42 -3.90 -6.84
C ILE A 58 7.48 -5.07 -6.59
N ILE A 59 6.21 -4.78 -6.41
CA ILE A 59 5.14 -5.73 -6.09
C ILE A 59 4.05 -5.60 -7.18
N HIS A 60 3.45 -6.71 -7.59
CA HIS A 60 2.38 -6.80 -8.58
C HIS A 60 1.09 -7.36 -8.00
#